data_AF-A0A3G3JW63-F1
#
_entry.id   AF-A0A3G3JW63-F1
#
_cell.length_a   1.000
_cell.length_b   1.000
_cell.length_c   1.000
_cell.angle_alpha   90.00
_cell.angle_beta   90.00
_cell.angle_gamma   90.00
#
_symmetry.space_group_name_H-M   'P 1'
#
loop_
_entity.id
_entity.type
_entity.pdbx_description
1 polymer ?
#
loop_
_entity_poly.entity_id
_entity_poly.type
_entity_poly.pdbx_seq_one_letter_code
_entity_poly.pdbx_strand_id
1 'polypeptide(L)'
;MNNKKAAIWKGIIAANLLALVCLGATTALLKMSTGEPGMLILSEFVILPMIMGIVNAYFWRSHGVTAGPSFGYGFLNLIISLVLSAFFMGEGVNCLIIVAPLIYTFLMLGILFGHYMFKRNKNTLNIGILAVFMSVFVANLAMTSPSDGLATDKIVIKASPEKVWQNVVSFPAIDAEPTYWLFKIGLPSPVQSVAEGNYVGASRQCIFSNGAVFEERIVEYEPNKKLTFEITKQPDDPEIIGHLNLLKGQFILEDNGDGTTTLIGNSWYDLKIKPSQYFDVWTQSVIRNVHVVVMEHIKQLSEQA
;
A
#
# COMPACT_ATOMS: atom_id res chain seq x y z
N MET A 1 36.38 20.77 9.38
CA MET A 1 35.44 19.63 9.58
C MET A 1 34.02 20.08 9.97
N ASN A 2 33.85 21.12 10.82
CA ASN A 2 32.54 21.64 11.23
C ASN A 2 31.66 22.15 10.07
N ASN A 3 32.22 22.83 9.07
CA ASN A 3 31.43 23.40 7.98
C ASN A 3 30.80 22.35 7.06
N LYS A 4 31.47 21.21 6.83
CA LYS A 4 30.94 20.10 6.02
C LYS A 4 29.76 19.41 6.72
N LYS A 5 29.89 19.10 8.01
CA LYS A 5 28.80 18.53 8.82
C LYS A 5 27.60 19.48 8.88
N ALA A 6 27.84 20.77 9.08
CA ALA A 6 26.79 21.78 9.08
C ALA A 6 26.07 21.88 7.72
N ALA A 7 26.80 21.80 6.60
CA ALA A 7 26.20 21.80 5.27
C ALA A 7 25.32 20.56 5.02
N ILE A 8 25.75 19.38 5.52
CA ILE A 8 24.97 18.15 5.41
C ILE A 8 23.63 18.30 6.14
N TRP A 9 23.68 18.70 7.41
CA TRP A 9 22.48 18.90 8.22
C TRP A 9 21.57 20.00 7.68
N LYS A 10 22.12 21.10 7.17
CA LYS A 10 21.33 22.15 6.51
C LYS A 10 20.56 21.61 5.31
N GLY A 11 21.19 20.78 4.48
CA GLY A 11 20.51 20.12 3.35
C GLY A 11 19.34 19.24 3.81
N ILE A 12 19.60 18.35 4.77
CA ILE A 12 18.60 17.43 5.33
C ILE A 12 17.43 18.20 5.95
N ILE A 13 17.71 19.19 6.79
CA ILE A 13 16.68 20.01 7.44
C ILE A 13 15.87 20.77 6.39
N ALA A 14 16.52 21.43 5.43
CA ALA A 14 15.84 22.18 4.39
C ALA A 14 14.95 21.29 3.51
N ALA A 15 15.43 20.10 3.14
CA ALA A 15 14.68 19.12 2.35
C ALA A 15 13.43 18.63 3.10
N ASN A 16 13.56 18.30 4.40
CA ASN A 16 12.41 17.84 5.20
C ASN A 16 11.41 18.96 5.49
N LEU A 17 11.87 20.18 5.76
CA LEU A 17 10.97 21.33 5.93
C LEU A 17 10.17 21.60 4.65
N LEU A 18 10.84 21.54 3.49
CA LEU A 18 10.17 21.66 2.20
C LEU A 18 9.12 20.55 2.03
N ALA A 19 9.46 19.30 2.35
CA ALA A 19 8.55 18.18 2.28
C ALA A 19 7.30 18.37 3.14
N LEU A 20 7.47 18.76 4.41
CA LEU A 20 6.35 19.02 5.32
C LEU A 20 5.45 20.15 4.82
N VAL A 21 6.02 21.24 4.26
CA VAL A 21 5.24 22.34 3.69
C VAL A 21 4.48 21.88 2.44
N CYS A 22 5.12 21.14 1.54
CA CYS A 22 4.48 20.63 0.32
C CYS A 22 3.38 19.61 0.63
N LEU A 23 3.61 18.68 1.56
CA LEU A 23 2.61 17.71 2.01
C LEU A 23 1.43 18.44 2.66
N GLY A 24 1.68 19.33 3.62
CA GLY A 24 0.62 20.10 4.28
C GLY A 24 -0.22 20.93 3.29
N ALA A 25 0.42 21.57 2.30
CA ALA A 25 -0.27 22.32 1.27
C ALA A 25 -1.10 21.42 0.34
N THR A 26 -0.55 20.27 -0.06
CA THR A 26 -1.24 19.32 -0.95
C THR A 26 -2.45 18.71 -0.26
N THR A 27 -2.30 18.25 0.99
CA THR A 27 -3.40 17.74 1.80
C THR A 27 -4.51 18.78 2.01
N ALA A 28 -4.14 20.03 2.29
CA ALA A 28 -5.12 21.12 2.44
C ALA A 28 -5.87 21.41 1.14
N LEU A 29 -5.16 21.49 0.01
CA LEU A 29 -5.76 21.74 -1.31
C LEU A 29 -6.68 20.59 -1.75
N LEU A 30 -6.27 19.34 -1.55
CA LEU A 30 -7.08 18.17 -1.89
C LEU A 30 -8.34 18.10 -1.04
N LYS A 31 -8.24 18.36 0.26
CA LYS A 31 -9.39 18.45 1.16
C LYS A 31 -10.38 19.51 0.71
N MET A 32 -9.89 20.68 0.25
CA MET A 32 -10.74 21.74 -0.29
C MET A 32 -11.36 21.40 -1.65
N SER A 33 -10.65 20.66 -2.51
CA SER A 33 -11.08 20.38 -3.87
C SER A 33 -11.96 19.14 -4.02
N THR A 34 -11.70 18.09 -3.23
CA THR A 34 -12.33 16.77 -3.42
C THR A 34 -13.24 16.37 -2.26
N GLY A 35 -13.15 17.04 -1.11
CA GLY A 35 -13.91 16.71 0.10
C GLY A 35 -13.46 15.41 0.80
N GLU A 36 -12.61 14.61 0.15
CA GLU A 36 -12.15 13.30 0.63
C GLU A 36 -10.79 13.45 1.36
N PRO A 37 -10.68 12.98 2.61
CA PRO A 37 -9.38 12.87 3.27
C PRO A 37 -8.58 11.69 2.69
N GLY A 38 -7.34 11.94 2.26
CA GLY A 38 -6.36 10.85 2.07
C GLY A 38 -6.14 10.34 0.65
N MET A 39 -6.25 11.15 -0.40
CA MET A 39 -5.69 10.75 -1.70
C MET A 39 -4.19 11.07 -1.73
N LEU A 40 -3.33 10.05 -1.74
CA LEU A 40 -1.88 10.24 -1.90
C LEU A 40 -1.50 10.17 -3.37
N ILE A 41 -0.77 11.18 -3.83
CA ILE A 41 -0.56 11.45 -5.24
C ILE A 41 0.85 11.07 -5.66
N LEU A 42 1.02 10.68 -6.94
CA LEU A 42 2.32 10.37 -7.57
C LEU A 42 3.42 11.37 -7.17
N SER A 43 3.02 12.64 -7.13
CA SER A 43 3.83 13.78 -6.76
C SER A 43 4.52 13.67 -5.39
N GLU A 44 3.88 13.04 -4.41
CA GLU A 44 4.38 12.93 -3.03
C GLU A 44 5.45 11.85 -2.88
N PHE A 45 5.37 10.78 -3.69
CA PHE A 45 6.31 9.66 -3.63
C PHE A 45 7.42 9.70 -4.68
N VAL A 46 7.25 10.49 -5.74
CA VAL A 46 8.20 10.56 -6.86
C VAL A 46 8.85 11.94 -6.93
N ILE A 47 8.03 12.98 -7.13
CA ILE A 47 8.54 14.33 -7.42
C ILE A 47 9.13 14.95 -6.16
N LEU A 48 8.42 14.85 -5.03
CA LEU A 48 8.86 15.46 -3.80
C LEU A 48 10.20 14.87 -3.28
N PRO A 49 10.39 13.53 -3.21
CA PRO A 49 11.68 12.95 -2.85
C PRO A 49 12.78 13.37 -3.82
N MET A 50 12.48 13.47 -5.13
CA MET A 50 13.46 13.94 -6.11
C MET A 50 13.86 15.40 -5.85
N ILE A 51 12.91 16.30 -5.56
CA ILE A 51 13.21 17.69 -5.20
C ILE A 51 14.02 17.75 -3.90
N MET A 52 13.66 16.98 -2.88
CA MET A 52 14.44 16.85 -1.65
C MET A 52 15.89 16.46 -1.93
N GLY A 53 16.10 15.54 -2.88
CA GLY A 53 17.44 15.13 -3.32
C GLY A 53 18.22 16.27 -3.99
N ILE A 54 17.55 17.06 -4.84
CA ILE A 54 18.15 18.24 -5.48
C ILE A 54 18.54 19.29 -4.42
N VAL A 55 17.67 19.52 -3.42
CA VAL A 55 17.93 20.43 -2.29
C VAL A 55 19.15 19.96 -1.50
N ASN A 56 19.23 18.68 -1.18
CA ASN A 56 20.42 18.10 -0.54
C ASN A 56 21.69 18.41 -1.33
N ALA A 57 21.70 18.11 -2.62
CA ALA A 57 22.85 18.39 -3.50
C ALA A 57 23.21 19.88 -3.57
N TYR A 58 22.23 20.79 -3.54
CA TYR A 58 22.45 22.24 -3.53
C TYR A 58 23.29 22.67 -2.32
N PHE A 59 22.96 22.20 -1.12
CA PHE A 59 23.69 22.53 0.10
C PHE A 59 25.04 21.81 0.19
N TRP A 60 25.15 20.60 -0.37
CA TRP A 60 26.35 19.78 -0.31
C TRP A 60 27.44 20.20 -1.31
N ARG A 61 27.08 20.93 -2.39
CA ARG A 61 27.98 21.33 -3.49
C ARG A 61 29.25 22.05 -3.03
N SER A 62 29.14 22.94 -2.06
CA SER A 62 30.22 23.85 -1.65
C SER A 62 31.30 23.15 -0.82
N HIS A 63 31.06 21.91 -0.42
CA HIS A 63 31.92 21.15 0.49
C HIS A 63 32.39 19.81 -0.12
N GLY A 64 32.28 19.65 -1.44
CA GLY A 64 32.87 18.53 -2.18
C GLY A 64 32.34 17.16 -1.76
N VAL A 65 31.06 17.06 -1.39
CA VAL A 65 30.43 15.75 -1.18
C VAL A 65 30.32 15.05 -2.53
N THR A 66 31.04 13.94 -2.70
CA THR A 66 31.01 13.12 -3.92
C THR A 66 29.79 12.20 -3.91
N ALA A 67 29.45 11.62 -5.06
CA ALA A 67 28.27 10.75 -5.20
C ALA A 67 28.28 9.52 -4.27
N GLY A 68 29.46 9.01 -3.88
CA GLY A 68 29.57 7.85 -2.97
C GLY A 68 29.05 8.12 -1.55
N PRO A 69 29.63 9.06 -0.79
CA PRO A 69 29.14 9.42 0.55
C PRO A 69 27.70 9.93 0.58
N SER A 70 27.19 10.44 -0.55
CA SER A 70 25.80 10.89 -0.67
C SER A 70 24.77 9.78 -0.48
N PHE A 71 25.11 8.50 -0.75
CA PHE A 71 24.21 7.39 -0.44
C PHE A 71 23.93 7.30 1.07
N GLY A 72 24.98 7.37 1.90
CA GLY A 72 24.83 7.32 3.36
C GLY A 72 24.04 8.51 3.92
N TYR A 73 24.30 9.72 3.42
CA TYR A 73 23.55 10.91 3.85
C TYR A 73 22.12 10.93 3.31
N GLY A 74 21.88 10.41 2.11
CA GLY A 74 20.54 10.20 1.56
C GLY A 74 19.74 9.21 2.40
N PHE A 75 20.38 8.13 2.86
CA PHE A 75 19.74 7.15 3.74
C PHE A 75 19.41 7.77 5.11
N LEU A 76 20.31 8.56 5.68
CA LEU A 76 20.01 9.32 6.91
C LEU A 76 18.82 10.28 6.70
N ASN A 77 18.77 10.96 5.55
CA ASN A 77 17.64 11.83 5.20
C ASN A 77 16.33 11.05 5.13
N LEU A 78 16.33 9.87 4.49
CA LEU A 78 15.17 8.98 4.43
C LEU A 78 14.66 8.63 5.84
N ILE A 79 15.54 8.18 6.75
CA ILE A 79 15.13 7.82 8.12
C ILE A 79 14.47 9.00 8.82
N ILE A 80 15.04 10.20 8.70
CA ILE A 80 14.45 11.42 9.28
C ILE A 80 13.09 11.72 8.65
N SER A 81 12.96 11.60 7.33
CA SER A 81 11.69 11.82 6.63
C SER A 81 10.61 10.84 7.06
N LEU A 82 10.94 9.55 7.22
CA LEU A 82 9.99 8.52 7.66
C LEU A 82 9.54 8.77 9.11
N VAL A 83 10.45 9.13 10.01
CA VAL A 83 10.11 9.47 11.41
C VAL A 83 9.20 10.70 11.48
N LEU A 84 9.49 11.74 10.68
CA LEU A 84 8.64 12.92 10.61
C LEU A 84 7.26 12.57 10.02
N SER A 85 7.20 11.81 8.93
CA SER A 85 5.94 11.37 8.34
C SER A 85 5.09 10.56 9.33
N ALA A 86 5.69 9.60 10.05
CA ALA A 86 5.01 8.84 11.10
C ALA A 86 4.37 9.75 12.16
N PHE A 87 5.09 10.78 12.61
CA PHE A 87 4.61 11.69 13.66
C PHE A 87 3.53 12.67 13.17
N PHE A 88 3.66 13.19 11.94
CA PHE A 88 2.77 14.22 11.41
C PHE A 88 1.52 13.67 10.70
N MET A 89 1.63 12.51 10.04
CA MET A 89 0.55 11.91 9.25
C MET A 89 -0.17 10.78 10.00
N GLY A 90 0.45 10.23 11.05
CA GLY A 90 -0.11 9.08 11.77
C GLY A 90 -0.15 7.80 10.94
N GLU A 91 0.70 7.69 9.91
CA GLU A 91 0.79 6.49 9.08
C GLU A 91 1.34 5.31 9.89
N GLY A 92 0.80 4.11 9.63
CA GLY A 92 1.30 2.89 10.22
C GLY A 92 2.68 2.48 9.71
N VAL A 93 3.38 1.67 10.50
CA VAL A 93 4.78 1.27 10.23
C VAL A 93 4.88 0.48 8.92
N ASN A 94 3.85 -0.32 8.60
CA ASN A 94 3.80 -1.12 7.38
C ASN A 94 3.79 -0.25 6.11
N CYS A 95 3.01 0.84 6.11
CA CYS A 95 2.97 1.80 5.00
C CYS A 95 4.36 2.42 4.76
N LEU A 96 5.03 2.84 5.84
CA LEU A 96 6.38 3.43 5.76
C LEU A 96 7.42 2.45 5.22
N ILE A 97 7.36 1.18 5.62
CA ILE A 97 8.24 0.13 5.07
C ILE A 97 7.99 -0.06 3.58
N ILE A 98 6.72 -0.10 3.15
CA ILE A 98 6.34 -0.23 1.74
C ILE A 98 6.80 0.98 0.94
N VAL A 99 6.71 2.19 1.48
CA VAL A 99 7.02 3.42 0.74
C VAL A 99 8.52 3.75 0.74
N ALA A 100 9.28 3.34 1.77
CA ALA A 100 10.69 3.71 1.94
C ALA A 100 11.60 3.40 0.73
N PRO A 101 11.53 2.23 0.07
CA PRO A 101 12.34 1.93 -1.11
C PRO A 101 12.08 2.91 -2.27
N LEU A 102 10.82 3.31 -2.45
CA LEU A 102 10.40 4.22 -3.49
C LEU A 102 10.95 5.64 -3.24
N ILE A 103 10.73 6.16 -2.02
CA ILE A 103 11.26 7.48 -1.61
C ILE A 103 12.77 7.51 -1.75
N TYR A 104 13.47 6.49 -1.25
CA TYR A 104 14.93 6.45 -1.30
C TYR A 104 15.46 6.46 -2.73
N THR A 105 14.83 5.70 -3.63
CA THR A 105 15.21 5.65 -5.05
C THR A 105 15.13 7.03 -5.69
N PHE A 106 13.99 7.71 -5.55
CA PHE A 106 13.79 9.03 -6.16
C PHE A 106 14.58 10.14 -5.47
N LEU A 107 14.80 10.04 -4.16
CA LEU A 107 15.72 10.89 -3.42
C LEU A 107 17.14 10.81 -3.98
N MET A 108 17.63 9.60 -4.22
CA MET A 108 18.97 9.38 -4.78
C MET A 108 19.07 9.89 -6.21
N LEU A 109 18.06 9.67 -7.05
CA LEU A 109 17.99 10.26 -8.39
C LEU A 109 18.06 11.80 -8.32
N GLY A 110 17.32 12.41 -7.40
CA GLY A 110 17.36 13.85 -7.15
C GLY A 110 18.75 14.35 -6.76
N ILE A 111 19.46 13.64 -5.89
CA ILE A 111 20.85 13.98 -5.51
C ILE A 111 21.79 13.91 -6.72
N LEU A 112 21.68 12.84 -7.53
CA LEU A 112 22.51 12.67 -8.73
C LEU A 112 22.24 13.76 -9.77
N PHE A 113 20.97 14.07 -10.04
CA PHE A 113 20.59 15.18 -10.91
C PHE A 113 21.11 16.52 -10.38
N GLY A 114 20.96 16.78 -9.07
CA GLY A 114 21.47 17.99 -8.44
C GLY A 114 22.99 18.13 -8.58
N HIS A 115 23.75 17.06 -8.40
CA HIS A 115 25.21 17.09 -8.64
C HIS A 115 25.56 17.43 -10.08
N TYR A 116 24.83 16.90 -11.06
CA TYR A 116 25.04 17.23 -12.48
C TYR A 116 24.66 18.68 -12.79
N MET A 117 23.52 19.15 -12.26
CA MET A 117 23.01 20.52 -12.43
C MET A 117 24.00 21.56 -11.88
N PHE A 118 24.45 21.39 -10.63
CA PHE A 118 25.30 22.38 -9.97
C PHE A 118 26.78 22.32 -10.37
N LYS A 119 27.18 21.31 -11.16
CA LYS A 119 28.51 21.25 -11.79
C LYS A 119 28.60 22.19 -13.00
N ARG A 120 27.47 22.49 -13.65
CA ARG A 120 27.40 23.46 -14.77
C ARG A 120 26.92 24.80 -14.21
N ASN A 121 27.78 25.83 -14.25
CA ASN A 121 27.51 27.17 -13.71
C ASN A 121 26.51 27.99 -14.58
N LYS A 122 25.40 27.37 -15.03
CA LYS A 122 24.37 27.97 -15.90
C LYS A 122 23.03 28.00 -15.16
N ASN A 123 22.69 29.14 -14.57
CA ASN A 123 21.47 29.32 -13.76
C ASN A 123 20.15 29.15 -14.54
N THR A 124 20.13 29.41 -15.85
CA THR A 124 18.92 29.32 -16.69
C THR A 124 18.43 27.88 -16.90
N LEU A 125 19.35 26.90 -16.96
CA LEU A 125 19.01 25.48 -17.10
C LEU A 125 18.33 24.95 -15.83
N ASN A 126 18.73 25.47 -14.66
CA ASN A 126 18.22 25.02 -13.36
C ASN A 126 16.77 25.45 -13.11
N ILE A 127 16.37 26.64 -13.59
CA ILE A 127 15.01 27.15 -13.47
C ILE A 127 14.06 26.39 -14.41
N GLY A 128 14.50 26.09 -15.64
CA GLY A 128 13.70 25.32 -16.60
C GLY A 128 13.39 23.90 -16.12
N ILE A 129 14.36 23.22 -15.53
CA ILE A 129 14.16 21.87 -14.96
C ILE A 129 13.17 21.91 -13.79
N LEU A 130 13.29 22.89 -12.90
CA LEU A 130 12.36 23.06 -11.79
C LEU A 130 10.93 23.38 -12.29
N ALA A 131 10.79 24.21 -13.31
CA ALA A 131 9.49 24.52 -13.92
C ALA A 131 8.86 23.29 -14.61
N VAL A 132 9.67 22.43 -15.25
CA VAL A 132 9.21 21.16 -15.83
C VAL A 132 8.74 20.20 -14.73
N PHE A 133 9.48 20.07 -13.63
CA PHE A 133 9.03 19.24 -12.49
C PHE A 133 7.74 19.77 -11.86
N MET A 134 7.62 21.09 -11.70
CA MET A 134 6.38 21.71 -11.18
C MET A 134 5.20 21.58 -12.14
N SER A 135 5.42 21.63 -13.45
CA SER A 135 4.34 21.44 -14.44
C SER A 135 3.93 19.97 -14.57
N VAL A 136 4.85 19.02 -14.46
CA VAL A 136 4.53 17.58 -14.35
C VAL A 136 3.80 17.29 -13.03
N PHE A 137 4.19 17.92 -11.93
CA PHE A 137 3.49 17.84 -10.65
C PHE A 137 2.02 18.27 -10.78
N VAL A 138 1.78 19.44 -11.39
CA VAL A 138 0.42 19.97 -11.60
C VAL A 138 -0.39 19.15 -12.61
N ALA A 139 0.22 18.71 -13.71
CA ALA A 139 -0.47 17.88 -14.70
C ALA A 139 -0.91 16.52 -14.13
N ASN A 140 -0.13 15.93 -13.21
CA ASN A 140 -0.50 14.67 -12.56
C ASN A 140 -1.64 14.80 -11.55
N LEU A 141 -1.82 15.97 -10.92
CA LEU A 141 -2.99 16.24 -10.07
C LEU A 141 -4.31 16.09 -10.85
N ALA A 142 -4.29 16.34 -12.17
CA ALA A 142 -5.48 16.33 -13.02
C ALA A 142 -5.82 14.96 -13.66
N MET A 143 -4.94 13.96 -13.58
CA MET A 143 -5.07 12.68 -14.32
C MET A 143 -5.17 11.44 -13.41
N THR A 144 -5.41 11.62 -12.11
CA THR A 144 -5.43 10.49 -11.17
C THR A 144 -6.79 9.79 -11.22
N SER A 145 -6.92 8.76 -12.06
CA SER A 145 -8.03 7.79 -11.99
C SER A 145 -7.66 6.59 -11.11
N PRO A 146 -8.63 6.01 -10.38
CA PRO A 146 -8.43 4.75 -9.67
C PRO A 146 -7.88 3.66 -10.60
N SER A 147 -7.08 2.74 -10.05
CA SER A 147 -6.61 1.56 -10.77
C SER A 147 -7.36 0.35 -10.25
N ASP A 148 -8.09 -0.33 -11.12
CA ASP A 148 -8.77 -1.57 -10.76
C ASP A 148 -7.77 -2.73 -10.71
N GLY A 149 -7.90 -3.60 -9.71
CA GLY A 149 -7.09 -4.79 -9.52
C GLY A 149 -7.92 -6.03 -9.20
N LEU A 150 -7.35 -7.19 -9.52
CA LEU A 150 -7.91 -8.51 -9.23
C LEU A 150 -6.79 -9.40 -8.70
N ALA A 151 -6.96 -9.92 -7.49
CA ALA A 151 -6.12 -10.99 -6.94
C ALA A 151 -6.88 -12.31 -7.03
N THR A 152 -6.23 -13.34 -7.57
CA THR A 152 -6.78 -14.70 -7.70
C THR A 152 -5.80 -15.72 -7.16
N ASP A 153 -6.27 -16.56 -6.24
CA ASP A 153 -5.50 -17.66 -5.67
C ASP A 153 -6.30 -18.95 -5.68
N LYS A 154 -5.62 -20.08 -5.69
CA LYS A 154 -6.26 -21.40 -5.66
C LYS A 154 -5.50 -22.40 -4.81
N ILE A 155 -6.24 -23.30 -4.18
CA ILE A 155 -5.69 -24.46 -3.46
C ILE A 155 -6.50 -25.71 -3.80
N VAL A 156 -5.87 -26.87 -3.62
CA VAL A 156 -6.54 -28.17 -3.70
C VAL A 156 -6.79 -28.68 -2.30
N ILE A 157 -8.03 -29.11 -2.05
CA ILE A 157 -8.53 -29.62 -0.77
C ILE A 157 -8.94 -31.08 -0.98
N LYS A 158 -8.48 -31.98 -0.11
CA LYS A 158 -8.81 -33.41 -0.14
C LYS A 158 -10.18 -33.70 0.49
N ALA A 159 -11.19 -33.02 -0.01
CA ALA A 159 -12.58 -33.17 0.40
C ALA A 159 -13.52 -32.87 -0.79
N SER A 160 -14.74 -33.40 -0.74
CA SER A 160 -15.76 -33.14 -1.75
C SER A 160 -16.27 -31.69 -1.66
N PRO A 161 -16.86 -31.13 -2.74
CA PRO A 161 -17.38 -29.76 -2.74
C PRO A 161 -18.38 -29.50 -1.61
N GLU A 162 -19.19 -30.50 -1.24
CA GLU A 162 -20.17 -30.42 -0.15
C GLU A 162 -19.49 -30.18 1.20
N LYS A 163 -18.38 -30.89 1.48
CA LYS A 163 -17.62 -30.72 2.72
C LYS A 163 -16.92 -29.37 2.77
N VAL A 164 -16.35 -28.94 1.65
CA VAL A 164 -15.70 -27.63 1.55
C VAL A 164 -16.72 -26.51 1.75
N TRP A 165 -17.89 -26.62 1.12
CA TRP A 165 -18.95 -25.61 1.16
C TRP A 165 -19.42 -25.25 2.57
N GLN A 166 -19.42 -26.22 3.49
CA GLN A 166 -19.78 -26.01 4.90
C GLN A 166 -18.92 -24.93 5.59
N ASN A 167 -17.70 -24.71 5.11
CA ASN A 167 -16.72 -23.78 5.71
C ASN A 167 -16.46 -22.53 4.86
N VAL A 168 -17.03 -22.41 3.65
CA VAL A 168 -16.77 -21.27 2.75
C VAL A 168 -17.60 -20.04 3.13
N VAL A 169 -18.86 -20.23 3.51
CA VAL A 169 -19.77 -19.12 3.83
C VAL A 169 -19.40 -18.49 5.18
N SER A 170 -19.08 -19.32 6.15
CA SER A 170 -18.60 -18.92 7.48
C SER A 170 -17.60 -19.95 7.97
N PHE A 171 -16.59 -19.50 8.69
CA PHE A 171 -15.61 -20.37 9.34
C PHE A 171 -15.33 -19.88 10.76
N PRO A 172 -15.07 -20.81 11.70
CA PRO A 172 -14.73 -20.47 13.09
C PRO A 172 -13.39 -19.73 13.18
N ALA A 173 -12.97 -19.40 14.41
CA ALA A 173 -11.71 -18.71 14.63
C ALA A 173 -10.51 -19.52 14.10
N ILE A 174 -9.60 -18.80 13.42
CA ILE A 174 -8.32 -19.30 12.96
C ILE A 174 -7.34 -19.28 14.13
N ASP A 175 -7.03 -20.44 14.69
CA ASP A 175 -6.07 -20.58 15.80
C ASP A 175 -4.61 -20.53 15.34
N ALA A 176 -4.36 -20.75 14.04
CA ALA A 176 -3.01 -20.80 13.49
C ALA A 176 -2.40 -19.40 13.37
N GLU A 177 -1.16 -19.24 13.83
CA GLU A 177 -0.45 -17.98 13.64
C GLU A 177 -0.16 -17.71 12.16
N PRO A 178 -0.39 -16.46 11.68
CA PRO A 178 -0.10 -16.10 10.30
C PRO A 178 1.40 -16.23 9.99
N THR A 179 1.73 -16.85 8.85
CA THR A 179 3.13 -17.03 8.43
C THR A 179 3.70 -15.80 7.72
N TYR A 180 2.85 -14.98 7.09
CA TYR A 180 3.25 -13.82 6.31
C TYR A 180 3.88 -12.74 7.20
N TRP A 181 5.03 -12.22 6.78
CA TRP A 181 5.87 -11.35 7.60
C TRP A 181 5.22 -10.00 7.92
N LEU A 182 4.41 -9.42 7.03
CA LEU A 182 3.70 -8.17 7.33
C LEU A 182 2.70 -8.36 8.48
N PHE A 183 2.02 -9.51 8.54
CA PHE A 183 1.10 -9.81 9.64
C PHE A 183 1.84 -9.89 10.98
N LYS A 184 3.08 -10.38 10.99
CA LYS A 184 3.92 -10.48 12.18
C LYS A 184 4.41 -9.14 12.72
N ILE A 185 4.49 -8.11 11.87
CA ILE A 185 4.98 -6.79 12.25
C ILE A 185 3.87 -5.76 12.44
N GLY A 186 2.61 -6.20 12.46
CA GLY A 186 1.47 -5.38 12.87
C GLY A 186 0.31 -5.32 11.89
N LEU A 187 0.48 -5.81 10.65
CA LEU A 187 -0.61 -5.78 9.67
C LEU A 187 -1.73 -6.74 10.14
N PRO A 188 -3.00 -6.31 10.17
CA PRO A 188 -4.09 -7.18 10.59
C PRO A 188 -4.24 -8.42 9.70
N SER A 189 -4.45 -9.59 10.32
CA SER A 189 -4.72 -10.85 9.63
C SER A 189 -6.18 -11.27 9.84
N PRO A 190 -6.80 -12.02 8.90
CA PRO A 190 -8.15 -12.54 9.08
C PRO A 190 -8.17 -13.54 10.24
N VAL A 191 -9.23 -13.51 11.04
CA VAL A 191 -9.41 -14.36 12.22
C VAL A 191 -10.64 -15.23 12.11
N GLN A 192 -11.78 -14.68 11.66
CA GLN A 192 -13.03 -15.44 11.57
C GLN A 192 -13.97 -14.80 10.55
N SER A 193 -14.90 -15.59 10.03
CA SER A 193 -15.98 -15.11 9.17
C SER A 193 -17.32 -15.63 9.66
N VAL A 194 -18.24 -14.70 9.93
CA VAL A 194 -19.58 -15.01 10.44
C VAL A 194 -20.62 -14.54 9.42
N ALA A 195 -21.57 -15.40 9.08
CA ALA A 195 -22.69 -15.05 8.20
C ALA A 195 -24.01 -15.18 8.96
N GLU A 196 -24.94 -14.27 8.69
CA GLU A 196 -26.32 -14.32 9.21
C GLU A 196 -27.08 -15.54 8.64
N GLY A 197 -26.79 -15.89 7.39
CA GLY A 197 -27.47 -16.98 6.71
C GLY A 197 -26.86 -17.34 5.36
N ASN A 198 -27.43 -18.38 4.78
CA ASN A 198 -26.95 -19.03 3.56
C ASN A 198 -27.85 -18.69 2.36
N TYR A 199 -28.02 -17.40 2.06
CA TYR A 199 -28.86 -16.91 0.97
C TYR A 199 -28.37 -15.55 0.42
N VAL A 200 -28.78 -15.22 -0.80
CA VAL A 200 -28.49 -13.92 -1.42
C VAL A 200 -29.12 -12.79 -0.61
N GLY A 201 -28.32 -11.81 -0.23
CA GLY A 201 -28.71 -10.67 0.59
C GLY A 201 -28.37 -10.82 2.08
N ALA A 202 -27.94 -12.01 2.53
CA ALA A 202 -27.51 -12.21 3.92
C ALA A 202 -26.26 -11.37 4.24
N SER A 203 -26.22 -10.85 5.47
CA SER A 203 -25.06 -10.14 6.00
C SER A 203 -23.94 -11.12 6.35
N ARG A 204 -22.70 -10.71 6.10
CA ARG A 204 -21.48 -11.45 6.46
C ARG A 204 -20.45 -10.49 7.02
N GLN A 205 -19.67 -10.95 7.98
CA GLN A 205 -18.65 -10.16 8.65
C GLN A 205 -17.34 -10.92 8.63
N CYS A 206 -16.28 -10.27 8.14
CA CYS A 206 -14.92 -10.78 8.24
C CYS A 206 -14.17 -9.99 9.32
N ILE A 207 -13.69 -10.68 10.34
CA ILE A 207 -13.09 -10.08 11.54
C ILE A 207 -11.58 -10.32 11.50
N PHE A 208 -10.81 -9.27 11.77
CA PHE A 208 -9.35 -9.26 11.75
C PHE A 208 -8.74 -9.14 13.15
N SER A 209 -7.45 -9.45 13.27
CA SER A 209 -6.73 -9.57 14.54
C SER A 209 -6.66 -8.31 15.40
N ASN A 210 -6.77 -7.12 14.80
CA ASN A 210 -6.84 -5.85 15.52
C ASN A 210 -8.27 -5.42 15.88
N GLY A 211 -9.27 -6.27 15.64
CA GLY A 211 -10.69 -5.96 15.84
C GLY A 211 -11.35 -5.23 14.68
N ALA A 212 -10.63 -4.98 13.58
CA ALA A 212 -11.21 -4.46 12.35
C ALA A 212 -12.24 -5.45 11.78
N VAL A 213 -13.39 -4.93 11.34
CA VAL A 213 -14.49 -5.72 10.79
C VAL A 213 -14.86 -5.19 9.41
N PHE A 214 -14.79 -6.06 8.42
CA PHE A 214 -15.33 -5.83 7.09
C PHE A 214 -16.78 -6.32 7.09
N GLU A 215 -17.72 -5.43 6.80
CA GLU A 215 -19.13 -5.80 6.59
C GLU A 215 -19.32 -6.13 5.11
N GLU A 216 -19.93 -7.27 4.86
CA GLU A 216 -20.08 -7.88 3.56
C GLU A 216 -21.54 -8.29 3.33
N ARG A 217 -21.95 -8.36 2.07
CA ARG A 217 -23.29 -8.82 1.67
C ARG A 217 -23.18 -9.86 0.58
N ILE A 218 -23.79 -11.03 0.78
CA ILE A 218 -23.82 -12.09 -0.22
C ILE A 218 -24.65 -11.62 -1.42
N VAL A 219 -24.06 -11.64 -2.62
CA VAL A 219 -24.73 -11.25 -3.87
C VAL A 219 -24.96 -12.42 -4.83
N GLU A 220 -24.20 -13.50 -4.68
CA GLU A 220 -24.37 -14.73 -5.45
C GLU A 220 -24.18 -15.92 -4.52
N TYR A 221 -25.12 -16.86 -4.56
CA TYR A 221 -25.12 -18.05 -3.73
C TYR A 221 -25.56 -19.26 -4.57
N GLU A 222 -24.58 -20.00 -5.09
CA GLU A 222 -24.77 -21.28 -5.79
C GLU A 222 -24.18 -22.40 -4.89
N PRO A 223 -25.01 -23.20 -4.22
CA PRO A 223 -24.54 -24.27 -3.31
C PRO A 223 -23.46 -25.15 -3.93
N ASN A 224 -22.43 -25.46 -3.14
CA ASN A 224 -21.27 -26.30 -3.48
C ASN A 224 -20.45 -25.81 -4.69
N LYS A 225 -20.65 -24.58 -5.17
CA LYS A 225 -20.07 -24.13 -6.44
C LYS A 225 -19.55 -22.71 -6.40
N LYS A 226 -20.35 -21.75 -5.93
CA LYS A 226 -19.94 -20.34 -6.00
C LYS A 226 -20.59 -19.48 -4.93
N LEU A 227 -19.76 -18.70 -4.25
CA LEU A 227 -20.16 -17.64 -3.33
C LEU A 227 -19.52 -16.32 -3.78
N THR A 228 -20.31 -15.29 -4.03
CA THR A 228 -19.81 -13.93 -4.27
C THR A 228 -20.40 -12.98 -3.22
N PHE A 229 -19.56 -12.14 -2.63
CA PHE A 229 -19.96 -11.14 -1.63
C PHE A 229 -19.36 -9.77 -1.95
N GLU A 230 -20.15 -8.73 -1.74
CA GLU A 230 -19.72 -7.33 -1.88
C GLU A 230 -19.31 -6.78 -0.51
N ILE A 231 -18.27 -5.95 -0.47
CA ILE A 231 -17.89 -5.25 0.74
C ILE A 231 -18.79 -4.02 0.88
N THR A 232 -19.65 -3.99 1.89
CA THR A 232 -20.56 -2.87 2.15
C THR A 232 -19.94 -1.82 3.05
N LYS A 233 -18.98 -2.21 3.90
CA LYS A 233 -18.27 -1.30 4.78
C LYS A 233 -16.88 -1.82 5.10
N GLN A 234 -15.91 -0.92 5.04
CA GLN A 234 -14.52 -1.18 5.46
C GLN A 234 -14.24 -0.39 6.75
N PRO A 235 -13.42 -0.93 7.67
CA PRO A 235 -13.05 -0.22 8.89
C PRO A 235 -12.30 1.08 8.59
N ASP A 236 -12.19 2.03 9.51
CA ASP A 236 -11.30 3.18 9.32
C ASP A 236 -9.91 2.82 9.87
N ASP A 237 -9.14 2.03 9.10
CA ASP A 237 -7.78 1.61 9.48
C ASP A 237 -6.72 2.39 8.67
N PRO A 238 -5.84 3.17 9.33
CA PRO A 238 -4.78 3.93 8.66
C PRO A 238 -3.84 3.06 7.80
N GLU A 239 -3.69 1.77 8.12
CA GLU A 239 -2.80 0.87 7.38
C GLU A 239 -3.43 0.28 6.12
N ILE A 240 -4.76 0.21 6.05
CA ILE A 240 -5.47 -0.51 4.98
C ILE A 240 -6.37 0.44 4.15
N ILE A 241 -6.92 1.54 4.69
CA ILE A 241 -8.26 1.98 4.25
C ILE A 241 -8.35 3.41 3.67
N GLY A 242 -7.28 4.19 3.71
CA GLY A 242 -7.25 5.49 3.00
C GLY A 242 -7.07 5.37 1.48
N HIS A 243 -6.48 4.26 1.01
CA HIS A 243 -5.88 4.19 -0.33
C HIS A 243 -6.25 2.93 -1.12
N LEU A 244 -6.85 1.94 -0.47
CA LEU A 244 -7.33 0.70 -1.03
C LEU A 244 -8.82 0.60 -0.72
N ASN A 245 -9.61 0.31 -1.74
CA ASN A 245 -11.02 0.02 -1.57
C ASN A 245 -11.29 -1.40 -2.06
N LEU A 246 -11.57 -2.32 -1.14
CA LEU A 246 -12.03 -3.66 -1.51
C LEU A 246 -13.48 -3.59 -1.98
N LEU A 247 -13.77 -4.14 -3.17
CA LEU A 247 -15.07 -4.05 -3.79
C LEU A 247 -15.91 -5.30 -3.54
N LYS A 248 -15.33 -6.47 -3.82
CA LYS A 248 -16.01 -7.76 -3.70
C LYS A 248 -14.99 -8.89 -3.55
N GLY A 249 -15.43 -9.96 -2.90
CA GLY A 249 -14.74 -11.24 -2.82
C GLY A 249 -15.59 -12.36 -3.42
N GLN A 250 -14.94 -13.44 -3.84
CA GLN A 250 -15.61 -14.61 -4.39
C GLN A 250 -14.83 -15.89 -4.09
N PHE A 251 -15.57 -16.96 -3.80
CA PHE A 251 -15.08 -18.32 -3.77
C PHE A 251 -15.76 -19.16 -4.85
N ILE A 252 -14.97 -19.88 -5.65
CA ILE A 252 -15.44 -20.88 -6.62
C ILE A 252 -14.89 -22.24 -6.20
N LEU A 253 -15.76 -23.26 -6.21
CA LEU A 253 -15.40 -24.65 -5.97
C LEU A 253 -15.50 -25.41 -7.29
N GLU A 254 -14.43 -26.07 -7.68
CA GLU A 254 -14.39 -26.97 -8.83
C GLU A 254 -14.16 -28.41 -8.33
N ASP A 255 -15.09 -29.32 -8.66
CA ASP A 255 -14.93 -30.75 -8.41
C ASP A 255 -13.89 -31.32 -9.37
N ASN A 256 -12.84 -31.95 -8.83
CA ASN A 256 -11.79 -32.57 -9.63
C ASN A 256 -12.14 -33.99 -10.09
N GLY A 257 -13.27 -34.56 -9.62
CA GLY A 257 -13.75 -35.88 -10.01
C GLY A 257 -13.03 -37.06 -9.32
N ASP A 258 -12.07 -36.78 -8.44
CA ASP A 258 -11.28 -37.76 -7.67
C ASP A 258 -11.55 -37.67 -6.16
N GLY A 259 -12.62 -36.98 -5.76
CA GLY A 259 -12.96 -36.70 -4.37
C GLY A 259 -12.21 -35.51 -3.76
N THR A 260 -11.44 -34.76 -4.57
CA THR A 260 -10.83 -33.49 -4.18
C THR A 260 -11.54 -32.29 -4.82
N THR A 261 -11.41 -31.13 -4.20
CA THR A 261 -11.99 -29.87 -4.67
C THR A 261 -10.91 -28.83 -4.87
N THR A 262 -10.93 -28.13 -6.00
CA THR A 262 -10.14 -26.91 -6.20
C THR A 262 -10.95 -25.72 -5.70
N LEU A 263 -10.48 -25.06 -4.65
CA LEU A 263 -11.05 -23.81 -4.15
C LEU A 263 -10.29 -22.65 -4.78
N ILE A 264 -11.01 -21.71 -5.40
CA ILE A 264 -10.47 -20.50 -6.03
C ILE A 264 -11.03 -19.29 -5.29
N GLY A 265 -10.15 -18.43 -4.79
CA GLY A 265 -10.49 -17.15 -4.16
C GLY A 265 -10.17 -15.99 -5.09
N ASN A 266 -11.15 -15.11 -5.33
CA ASN A 266 -10.99 -13.88 -6.10
C ASN A 266 -11.33 -12.67 -5.22
N SER A 267 -10.54 -11.61 -5.32
CA SER A 267 -10.81 -10.32 -4.67
C SER A 267 -10.58 -9.18 -5.64
N TRP A 268 -11.58 -8.32 -5.80
CA TRP A 268 -11.52 -7.12 -6.63
C TRP A 268 -11.36 -5.89 -5.76
N TYR A 269 -10.52 -4.97 -6.20
CA TYR A 269 -10.22 -3.76 -5.45
C TYR A 269 -9.92 -2.59 -6.38
N ASP A 270 -10.05 -1.37 -5.85
CA ASP A 270 -9.53 -0.17 -6.48
C ASP A 270 -8.40 0.44 -5.63
N LEU A 271 -7.38 0.95 -6.32
CA LEU A 271 -6.26 1.67 -5.72
C LEU A 271 -6.37 3.17 -5.99
N LYS A 272 -6.43 3.94 -4.91
CA LYS A 272 -6.45 5.41 -4.89
C LYS A 272 -5.09 6.01 -4.55
N ILE A 273 -4.01 5.27 -4.85
CA ILE A 273 -2.62 5.67 -4.62
C ILE A 273 -1.78 5.49 -5.88
N LYS A 274 -0.82 6.41 -6.09
CA LYS A 274 0.07 6.42 -7.27
C LYS A 274 1.54 6.46 -6.84
N PRO A 275 2.47 5.82 -7.58
CA PRO A 275 2.26 5.08 -8.84
C PRO A 275 1.58 3.73 -8.61
N SER A 276 0.44 3.49 -9.28
CA SER A 276 -0.41 2.32 -8.99
C SER A 276 0.33 1.01 -9.19
N GLN A 277 1.21 0.91 -10.21
CA GLN A 277 2.01 -0.29 -10.49
C GLN A 277 2.89 -0.73 -9.31
N TYR A 278 3.43 0.23 -8.54
CA TYR A 278 4.26 -0.08 -7.38
C TYR A 278 3.41 -0.63 -6.24
N PHE A 279 2.36 0.10 -5.89
CA PHE A 279 1.49 -0.26 -4.77
C PHE A 279 0.67 -1.53 -5.07
N ASP A 280 0.30 -1.77 -6.32
CA ASP A 280 -0.45 -2.95 -6.74
C ASP A 280 0.30 -4.26 -6.44
N VAL A 281 1.63 -4.29 -6.59
CA VAL A 281 2.44 -5.47 -6.21
C VAL A 281 2.29 -5.77 -4.72
N TRP A 282 2.33 -4.73 -3.88
CA TRP A 282 2.18 -4.87 -2.44
C TRP A 282 0.76 -5.26 -2.05
N THR A 283 -0.25 -4.63 -2.65
CA THR A 283 -1.67 -4.94 -2.45
C THR A 283 -1.98 -6.39 -2.83
N GLN A 284 -1.56 -6.85 -4.01
CA GLN A 284 -1.73 -8.24 -4.43
C GLN A 284 -1.04 -9.19 -3.45
N SER A 285 0.18 -8.86 -2.98
CA SER A 285 0.88 -9.68 -2.00
C SER A 285 0.10 -9.80 -0.69
N VAL A 286 -0.44 -8.69 -0.17
CA VAL A 286 -1.27 -8.71 1.06
C VAL A 286 -2.54 -9.53 0.86
N ILE A 287 -3.33 -9.23 -0.17
CA ILE A 287 -4.59 -9.93 -0.45
C ILE A 287 -4.37 -11.42 -0.66
N ARG A 288 -3.32 -11.79 -1.40
CA ARG A 288 -2.92 -13.18 -1.59
C ARG A 288 -2.63 -13.90 -0.28
N ASN A 289 -1.95 -13.24 0.67
CA ASN A 289 -1.66 -13.85 1.95
C ASN A 289 -2.91 -13.93 2.85
N VAL A 290 -3.88 -13.01 2.69
CA VAL A 290 -5.23 -13.16 3.28
C VAL A 290 -5.94 -14.39 2.70
N HIS A 291 -5.94 -14.55 1.36
CA HIS A 291 -6.50 -15.73 0.69
C HIS A 291 -5.87 -17.03 1.22
N VAL A 292 -4.54 -17.10 1.27
CA VAL A 292 -3.82 -18.30 1.74
C VAL A 292 -4.22 -18.66 3.17
N VAL A 293 -4.28 -17.69 4.08
CA VAL A 293 -4.67 -17.95 5.48
C VAL A 293 -6.09 -18.50 5.56
N VAL A 294 -7.04 -17.86 4.89
CA VAL A 294 -8.46 -18.27 4.91
C VAL A 294 -8.66 -19.63 4.23
N MET A 295 -8.10 -19.81 3.05
CA MET A 295 -8.28 -21.02 2.26
C MET A 295 -7.60 -22.23 2.92
N GLU A 296 -6.41 -22.06 3.50
CA GLU A 296 -5.74 -23.13 4.23
C GLU A 296 -6.51 -23.52 5.50
N HIS A 297 -7.15 -22.56 6.19
CA HIS A 297 -8.03 -22.88 7.30
C HIS A 297 -9.27 -23.68 6.86
N ILE A 298 -9.93 -23.26 5.77
CA ILE A 298 -11.04 -24.00 5.17
C ILE A 298 -10.61 -25.43 4.80
N LYS A 299 -9.42 -25.58 4.22
CA LYS A 299 -8.85 -26.88 3.90
C LYS A 299 -8.69 -27.76 5.14
N GLN A 300 -8.09 -27.24 6.21
CA GLN A 300 -7.91 -27.98 7.45
C GLN A 300 -9.24 -28.46 8.03
N LEU A 301 -10.25 -27.59 8.09
CA LEU A 301 -11.59 -27.96 8.57
C LEU A 301 -12.26 -29.02 7.68
N SER A 302 -12.11 -28.90 6.36
CA SER A 302 -12.81 -29.77 5.40
C SER A 302 -12.17 -31.14 5.26
N GLU A 303 -10.85 -31.26 5.44
CA GLU A 303 -10.12 -32.53 5.40
C GLU A 303 -10.23 -33.33 6.71
N GLN A 304 -10.59 -32.67 7.81
CA GLN A 304 -10.80 -33.32 9.13
C GLN A 304 -12.25 -33.75 9.38
N ALA A 305 -13.20 -33.24 8.59
CA ALA A 305 -14.63 -33.53 8.68
C ALA A 305 -15.04 -34.89 8.07
#